data_AF-A0A0Q8QYP7-F1
#
_entry.id   AF-A0A0Q8QYP7-F1
#
_cell.length_a   1.000
_cell.length_b   1.000
_cell.length_c   1.000
_cell.angle_alpha   90.00
_cell.angle_beta   90.00
_cell.angle_gamma   90.00
#
_symmetry.space_group_name_H-M   'P 1'
#
loop_
_entity.id
_entity.type
_entity.pdbx_description
1 polymer ?
#
loop_
_entity_poly.entity_id
_entity_poly.type
_entity_poly.pdbx_seq_one_letter_code
_entity_poly.pdbx_strand_id
1 'polypeptide(L)' 'MTEKDITYFERRAAQEKQAAAQAGCGEARRAHLMLASVHGQAAARERQLIDERRPRVAEAKER' A
#
# COMPACT_ATOMS: atom_id res chain seq x y z
N MET A 1 8.98 -5.78 -8.80
CA MET A 1 8.40 -5.38 -7.51
C MET A 1 7.85 -6.62 -6.84
N THR A 2 8.03 -6.72 -5.53
CA THR A 2 7.91 -7.97 -4.75
C THR A 2 6.99 -7.77 -3.55
N GLU A 3 6.56 -8.85 -2.90
CA GLU A 3 5.77 -8.81 -1.66
C GLU A 3 6.42 -7.98 -0.54
N LYS A 4 7.74 -7.82 -0.58
CA LYS A 4 8.49 -6.95 0.34
C LYS A 4 8.14 -5.48 0.16
N ASP A 5 7.83 -5.04 -1.07
CA ASP A 5 7.46 -3.66 -1.38
C ASP A 5 6.06 -3.34 -0.81
N ILE A 6 5.11 -4.28 -0.91
CA ILE A 6 3.78 -4.16 -0.29
C ILE A 6 3.93 -4.00 1.22
N THR A 7 4.65 -4.91 1.86
CA THR A 7 4.86 -4.89 3.31
C THR A 7 5.53 -3.59 3.76
N TYR A 8 6.50 -3.08 2.98
CA TYR A 8 7.16 -1.82 3.25
C TYR A 8 6.17 -0.64 3.25
N PHE A 9 5.36 -0.51 2.19
CA PHE A 9 4.39 0.57 2.08
C PHE A 9 3.28 0.47 3.13
N GLU A 10 2.82 -0.73 3.48
CA GLU A 10 1.83 -0.91 4.54
C GLU A 10 2.37 -0.50 5.91
N ARG A 11 3.61 -0.89 6.24
CA ARG A 11 4.26 -0.45 7.48
C ARG A 11 4.40 1.06 7.54
N ARG A 12 4.82 1.69 6.45
CA ARG A 12 4.89 3.16 6.34
C ARG A 12 3.52 3.80 6.53
N ALA A 13 2.49 3.31 5.86
CA ALA A 13 1.13 3.82 6.03
C ALA A 13 0.63 3.72 7.48
N ALA A 14 0.96 2.64 8.18
CA ALA A 14 0.63 2.48 9.60
C ALA A 14 1.39 3.47 10.50
N GLN A 15 2.69 3.66 10.26
CA GLN A 15 3.51 4.63 11.00
C GLN A 15 2.98 6.06 10.83
N GLU A 16 2.63 6.46 9.61
CA GLU A 16 2.06 7.78 9.35
C GLU A 16 0.69 7.97 10.03
N LYS A 17 -0.15 6.92 10.09
CA LYS A 17 -1.41 6.98 10.87
C LYS A 17 -1.16 7.14 12.36
N GLN A 18 -0.15 6.48 12.91
CA GLN A 18 0.24 6.63 14.31
C GLN A 18 0.77 8.05 14.58
N ALA A 19 1.62 8.58 13.70
CA ALA A 19 2.11 9.96 13.79
C ALA A 19 0.96 10.97 13.71
N ALA A 20 -0.01 10.76 12.81
CA ALA A 20 -1.22 11.58 12.73
C ALA A 20 -2.05 11.55 14.02
N ALA A 21 -2.11 10.41 14.72
CA ALA A 21 -2.82 10.28 15.98
C ALA A 21 -2.10 10.97 17.15
N GLN A 22 -0.77 11.07 17.08
CA GLN A 22 0.07 11.73 18.08
C GLN A 22 0.27 13.24 17.81
N ALA A 23 -0.02 13.70 16.59
CA ALA A 23 0.16 15.09 16.21
C ALA A 23 -0.81 16.02 16.96
N GLY A 24 -0.25 16.94 17.76
CA GLY A 24 -1.01 17.99 18.43
C GLY A 24 -1.44 19.14 17.51
N CYS A 25 -0.89 19.23 16.30
CA CYS A 25 -1.24 20.23 15.30
C CYS A 25 -2.12 19.64 14.20
N GLY A 26 -3.23 20.31 13.87
CA GLY A 26 -4.17 19.87 12.83
C GLY A 26 -3.55 19.81 11.42
N GLU A 27 -2.62 20.71 11.10
CA GLU A 27 -1.90 20.68 9.82
C GLU A 27 -0.96 19.47 9.72
N ALA A 28 -0.18 19.23 10.77
CA ALA A 28 0.70 18.06 10.84
C ALA A 28 -0.11 16.76 10.74
N ARG A 29 -1.25 16.68 11.45
CA ARG A 29 -2.18 15.55 11.35
C ARG A 29 -2.65 15.31 9.92
N ARG A 30 -3.07 16.37 9.20
CA ARG A 30 -3.49 16.25 7.80
C ARG A 30 -2.35 15.80 6.88
N ALA A 31 -1.15 16.33 7.08
CA ALA A 31 0.03 15.94 6.32
C ALA A 31 0.36 14.45 6.50
N HIS A 32 0.38 13.95 7.74
CA HIS A 32 0.58 12.53 8.02
C HIS A 32 -0.53 11.65 7.43
N LEU A 33 -1.80 12.07 7.51
CA LEU A 33 -2.90 11.32 6.88
C LEU A 33 -2.78 11.26 5.35
N MET A 34 -2.31 12.33 4.71
CA MET A 34 -2.02 12.35 3.28
C MET A 34 -0.90 11.37 2.93
N LEU A 35 0.20 11.38 3.68
CA LEU A 35 1.30 10.43 3.48
C LEU A 35 0.85 8.97 3.68
N ALA A 36 0.03 8.71 4.70
CA ALA A 36 -0.55 7.39 4.92
C ALA A 36 -1.40 6.92 3.73
N SER A 37 -2.17 7.82 3.12
CA SER A 37 -2.97 7.54 1.92
C SER A 37 -2.08 7.19 0.72
N VAL A 38 -1.03 7.99 0.47
CA VAL A 38 -0.07 7.74 -0.63
C VAL A 38 0.59 6.38 -0.48
N HIS A 39 1.06 6.04 0.72
CA HIS A 39 1.65 4.71 0.96
C HIS A 39 0.62 3.58 0.81
N GLY A 40 -0.62 3.77 1.26
CA GLY A 40 -1.69 2.80 1.06
C GLY A 40 -2.00 2.55 -0.42
N GLN A 41 -2.02 3.60 -1.24
CA GLN A 41 -2.22 3.49 -2.69
C GLN A 41 -1.04 2.79 -3.37
N ALA A 42 0.20 3.07 -2.95
CA ALA A 42 1.38 2.37 -3.44
C ALA A 42 1.29 0.86 -3.15
N ALA A 43 0.95 0.46 -1.92
CA ALA A 43 0.73 -0.94 -1.57
C ALA A 43 -0.39 -1.59 -2.42
N ALA A 44 -1.49 -0.87 -2.68
CA ALA A 44 -2.58 -1.35 -3.51
C ALA A 44 -2.16 -1.57 -4.98
N ARG A 45 -1.37 -0.66 -5.54
CA ARG A 45 -0.80 -0.78 -6.88
C ARG A 45 0.12 -2.00 -6.99
N GLU A 46 0.96 -2.23 -5.99
CA GLU A 46 1.81 -3.43 -5.95
C GLU A 46 0.99 -4.71 -5.82
N ARG A 47 -0.11 -4.66 -5.04
CA ARG A 47 -1.27 -5.55 -5.09
C ARG A 47 -1.55 -6.05 -6.50
N GLN A 48 -1.99 -5.08 -7.30
CA GLN A 48 -2.46 -5.28 -8.66
C GLN A 48 -1.35 -5.79 -9.59
N LEU A 49 -0.13 -5.24 -9.48
CA LEU A 49 0.99 -5.67 -10.32
C LEU A 49 1.40 -7.12 -10.07
N ILE A 50 1.31 -7.61 -8.83
CA ILE A 50 1.55 -9.03 -8.53
C ILE A 50 0.44 -9.90 -9.12
N ASP A 51 -0.82 -9.50 -8.95
CA ASP A 51 -1.96 -10.23 -9.50
C ASP A 51 -1.94 -10.29 -11.03
N GLU A 52 -1.58 -9.19 -11.71
CA GLU A 52 -1.41 -9.12 -13.16
C GLU A 52 -0.25 -9.98 -13.67
N ARG A 53 0.83 -10.09 -12.91
CA ARG A 53 1.99 -10.92 -13.24
C ARG A 53 1.79 -12.39 -12.90
N ARG A 54 0.79 -12.72 -12.08
CA ARG A 54 0.47 -14.11 -11.76
C ARG A 54 -0.06 -14.74 -13.04
N PRO A 55 0.65 -15.72 -13.64
CA PRO A 55 0.17 -16.36 -14.85
C PRO A 55 -1.22 -16.91 -14.58
N ARG A 56 -2.18 -16.64 -15.48
CA ARG A 56 -3.49 -17.30 -15.45
C ARG A 56 -3.27 -18.78 -15.75
N VAL A 57 -2.87 -19.57 -14.76
CA VAL A 57 -2.62 -21.02 -14.89
C VAL A 57 -3.92 -21.78 -15.25
N ALA A 58 -5.07 -21.11 -15.32
CA ALA A 58 -6.37 -21.72 -15.56
C ALA A 58 -6.88 -21.69 -17.01
N GLU A 59 -6.36 -20.86 -17.93
CA GLU A 59 -6.95 -20.74 -19.28
C GLU A 59 -6.38 -21.71 -20.33
N ALA A 60 -5.44 -22.61 -19.95
CA ALA A 60 -4.79 -23.53 -20.88
C ALA A 60 -5.22 -25.02 -20.73
N LYS A 61 -6.26 -25.33 -19.96
CA LYS A 61 -6.70 -26.73 -19.73
C LYS A 61 -8.05 -27.13 -20.35
N GLU A 62 -8.72 -26.24 -21.09
CA GLU A 62 -9.97 -26.57 -21.80
C GLU A 62 -9.98 -26.03 -23.24
N ARG A 63 -9.08 -26.53 -24.08
CA ARG A 63 -9.26 -26.56 -25.55
C ARG A 63 -8.76 -27.87 -26.11
#